data_AF-A0AAN8QPI1-F1
#
_entry.id   AF-A0AAN8QPI1-F1
#
_cell.length_a   1.000
_cell.length_b   1.000
_cell.length_c   1.000
_cell.angle_alpha   90.00
_cell.angle_beta   90.00
_cell.angle_gamma   90.00
#
_symmetry.space_group_name_H-M   'P 1'
#
loop_
_entity.id
_entity.type
_entity.pdbx_description
1 polymer ?
#
loop_
_entity_poly.entity_id
_entity_poly.type
_entity_poly.pdbx_seq_one_letter_code
_entity_poly.pdbx_strand_id
1 'polypeptide(L)'
;MKFIIGIGGVTNGGKTTLTNKLIQTLPNCCVIHQDDFFKKPDQIEVGEDGFRQWDVITSLDMETMVNTVEGWQENPVKFARSHGVSVTPEAQDSDPDNGVHILIVEGFLLYNYKPIVDVYDKCFYIVIPKEECKSRRSTRNYTVPDPPGLFRRPCLAHVPETQERDGKQLPWYRVP
;
A
#
# COMPACT_ATOMS: atom_id res chain seq x y z
N MET A 1 -2.14 -11.20 19.75
CA MET A 1 -1.13 -11.41 18.67
C MET A 1 -1.46 -10.50 17.49
N LYS A 2 -0.47 -9.77 16.97
CA LYS A 2 -0.62 -8.78 15.90
C LYS A 2 0.18 -9.24 14.69
N PHE A 3 -0.39 -9.13 13.48
CA PHE A 3 0.25 -9.54 12.24
C PHE A 3 0.05 -8.48 11.16
N ILE A 4 1.13 -8.03 10.52
CA ILE A 4 1.11 -7.00 9.49
C ILE A 4 1.56 -7.57 8.15
N ILE A 5 0.69 -7.44 7.16
CA ILE A 5 0.89 -7.95 5.80
C ILE A 5 1.00 -6.76 4.85
N GLY A 6 2.16 -6.59 4.22
CA GLY A 6 2.34 -5.66 3.11
C GLY A 6 1.90 -6.29 1.78
N ILE A 7 0.98 -5.66 1.05
CA ILE A 7 0.58 -6.04 -0.32
C ILE A 7 1.02 -4.93 -1.27
N GLY A 8 2.25 -5.09 -1.78
CA GLY A 8 2.77 -4.31 -2.88
C GLY A 8 2.22 -4.79 -4.23
N GLY A 9 2.47 -4.01 -5.28
CA GLY A 9 2.17 -4.47 -6.63
C GLY A 9 2.13 -3.34 -7.63
N VAL A 10 2.26 -3.70 -8.91
CA VAL A 10 2.15 -2.72 -10.00
C VAL A 10 0.79 -2.01 -9.98
N THR A 11 0.76 -0.80 -10.52
CA THR A 11 -0.51 -0.07 -10.71
C THR A 11 -1.48 -0.91 -11.54
N ASN A 12 -2.77 -0.85 -11.21
CA ASN A 12 -3.83 -1.67 -11.82
C ASN A 12 -3.60 -3.21 -11.78
N GLY A 13 -2.69 -3.70 -10.93
CA GLY A 13 -2.40 -5.13 -10.78
C GLY A 13 -3.50 -5.94 -10.10
N GLY A 14 -4.46 -5.29 -9.42
CA GLY A 14 -5.55 -5.95 -8.69
C GLY A 14 -5.36 -6.05 -7.17
N LYS A 15 -4.49 -5.23 -6.58
CA LYS A 15 -4.22 -5.16 -5.13
C LYS A 15 -5.50 -5.02 -4.30
N THR A 16 -6.25 -3.95 -4.52
CA THR A 16 -7.49 -3.68 -3.78
C THR A 16 -8.53 -4.78 -3.94
N THR A 17 -8.60 -5.43 -5.11
CA THR A 17 -9.47 -6.59 -5.32
C THR A 17 -9.05 -7.80 -4.47
N LEU A 18 -7.74 -8.09 -4.38
CA LEU A 18 -7.21 -9.13 -3.51
C LEU A 18 -7.48 -8.79 -2.04
N THR A 19 -7.18 -7.56 -1.63
CA THR A 19 -7.37 -7.07 -0.27
C THR A 19 -8.82 -7.16 0.16
N ASN A 20 -9.79 -6.75 -0.67
CA ASN A 20 -11.23 -6.89 -0.37
C ASN A 20 -11.66 -8.34 -0.11
N LYS A 21 -11.08 -9.31 -0.82
CA LYS A 21 -11.35 -10.74 -0.57
C LYS A 21 -10.70 -11.23 0.72
N LEU A 22 -9.50 -10.75 1.03
CA LEU A 22 -8.79 -11.10 2.26
C LEU A 22 -9.52 -10.59 3.49
N ILE A 23 -10.02 -9.35 3.49
CA ILE A 23 -10.78 -8.77 4.61
C ILE A 23 -12.01 -9.63 4.95
N GLN A 24 -12.68 -10.19 3.94
CA GLN A 24 -13.86 -11.05 4.13
C GLN A 24 -13.52 -12.43 4.71
N THR A 25 -12.27 -12.85 4.61
CA THR A 25 -11.82 -14.19 4.99
C THR A 25 -11.04 -14.19 6.31
N LEU A 26 -10.34 -13.09 6.61
CA LEU A 26 -9.45 -12.97 7.76
C LEU A 26 -10.17 -12.35 8.97
N PRO A 27 -10.00 -12.88 10.19
CA PRO A 27 -10.60 -12.32 11.38
C PRO A 27 -9.92 -11.01 11.79
N ASN A 28 -10.69 -10.08 12.37
CA ASN A 28 -10.18 -8.83 12.95
C ASN A 28 -9.20 -8.08 12.04
N CYS A 29 -9.56 -8.01 10.75
CA CYS A 29 -8.69 -7.51 9.69
C CYS A 29 -8.99 -6.03 9.39
N CYS A 30 -7.99 -5.17 9.61
CA CYS A 30 -8.02 -3.77 9.19
C CYS A 30 -7.19 -3.59 7.92
N VAL A 31 -7.46 -2.52 7.17
CA VAL A 31 -6.71 -2.17 5.96
C VAL A 31 -6.31 -0.70 5.97
N ILE A 32 -5.09 -0.44 5.55
CA ILE A 32 -4.56 0.89 5.24
C ILE A 32 -4.21 0.92 3.76
N HIS A 33 -4.83 1.83 3.01
CA HIS A 33 -4.55 2.03 1.59
C HIS A 33 -3.53 3.16 1.42
N GLN A 34 -2.41 2.90 0.75
CA GLN A 34 -1.38 3.93 0.47
C GLN A 34 -1.96 5.12 -0.31
N ASP A 35 -2.96 4.88 -1.16
CA ASP A 35 -3.62 5.92 -1.96
C ASP A 35 -4.35 6.97 -1.11
N ASP A 36 -4.69 6.67 0.16
CA ASP A 36 -5.32 7.64 1.08
C ASP A 36 -4.32 8.69 1.60
N PHE A 37 -3.01 8.47 1.38
CA PHE A 37 -1.93 9.33 1.88
C PHE A 37 -1.32 10.20 0.78
N PHE A 38 -1.98 10.38 -0.36
CA PHE A 38 -1.53 11.35 -1.35
C PHE A 38 -1.56 12.77 -0.78
N LYS A 39 -0.47 13.52 -0.98
CA LYS A 39 -0.44 14.96 -0.70
C LYS A 39 -1.44 15.69 -1.59
N LYS A 40 -1.80 16.91 -1.19
CA LYS A 40 -2.68 17.75 -2.00
C LYS A 40 -2.01 18.04 -3.35
N PRO A 41 -2.79 18.22 -4.44
CA PRO A 41 -2.23 18.43 -5.76
C PRO A 41 -1.18 19.55 -5.81
N ASP A 42 -1.42 20.66 -5.12
CA ASP A 42 -0.53 21.83 -5.04
C ASP A 42 0.80 21.57 -4.31
N GLN A 43 0.88 20.51 -3.51
CA GLN A 43 2.10 20.08 -2.80
C GLN A 43 2.92 19.06 -3.59
N ILE A 44 2.43 18.60 -4.75
CA ILE A 44 3.11 17.63 -5.60
C ILE A 44 3.89 18.37 -6.68
N GLU A 45 5.19 18.05 -6.74
CA GLU A 45 6.13 18.63 -7.70
C GLU A 45 5.70 18.38 -9.14
N VAL A 46 5.97 19.38 -9.98
CA VAL A 46 5.78 19.31 -11.42
C VAL A 46 7.14 19.02 -12.04
N GLY A 47 7.20 17.96 -12.84
CA GLY A 47 8.42 17.58 -13.55
C GLY A 47 8.75 18.56 -14.69
N GLU A 48 9.92 18.38 -15.28
CA GLU A 48 10.38 19.17 -16.45
C GLU A 48 9.44 19.05 -17.67
N ASP A 49 8.67 17.98 -17.70
CA ASP A 49 7.63 17.65 -18.68
C ASP A 49 6.32 18.44 -18.50
N GLY A 50 6.21 19.24 -17.42
CA GLY A 50 5.01 19.99 -17.08
C GLY A 50 3.92 19.18 -16.39
N PHE A 51 4.19 17.93 -15.97
CA PHE A 51 3.21 17.08 -15.31
C PHE A 51 3.55 16.80 -13.85
N ARG A 52 2.50 16.68 -13.02
CA ARG A 52 2.65 16.34 -11.60
C ARG A 52 3.19 14.92 -11.44
N GLN A 53 4.17 14.76 -10.57
CA GLN A 53 4.80 13.47 -10.29
C GLN A 53 4.01 12.70 -9.23
N TRP A 54 3.01 11.92 -9.63
CA TRP A 54 2.17 11.13 -8.71
C TRP A 54 2.76 9.75 -8.37
N ASP A 55 3.59 9.19 -9.25
CA ASP A 55 4.14 7.85 -9.09
C ASP A 55 5.52 7.86 -8.38
N VAL A 56 5.74 8.77 -7.42
CA VAL A 56 6.99 8.92 -6.65
C VAL A 56 6.72 8.97 -5.15
N ILE A 57 7.68 8.52 -4.33
CA ILE A 57 7.47 8.44 -2.87
C ILE A 57 7.21 9.83 -2.24
N THR A 58 7.76 10.90 -2.83
CA THR A 58 7.64 12.27 -2.34
C THR A 58 6.24 12.86 -2.52
N SER A 59 5.38 12.27 -3.36
CA SER A 59 3.98 12.69 -3.52
C SER A 59 3.06 12.15 -2.42
N LEU A 60 3.58 11.28 -1.55
CA LEU A 60 2.85 10.65 -0.45
C LEU A 60 3.31 11.24 0.90
N ASP A 61 2.36 11.37 1.82
CA ASP A 61 2.63 11.63 3.23
C ASP A 61 2.89 10.30 3.97
N MET A 62 4.09 9.76 3.73
CA MET A 62 4.52 8.49 4.31
C MET A 62 4.72 8.56 5.83
N GLU A 63 4.93 9.75 6.39
CA GLU A 63 5.04 9.95 7.84
C GLU A 63 3.68 9.73 8.51
N THR A 64 2.62 10.37 7.99
CA THR A 64 1.25 10.11 8.46
C THR A 64 0.85 8.65 8.27
N MET A 65 1.31 8.00 7.20
CA MET A 65 1.08 6.57 6.97
C MET A 65 1.74 5.68 8.03
N VAL A 66 3.00 5.94 8.39
CA VAL A 66 3.70 5.23 9.48
C VAL A 66 2.99 5.43 10.80
N ASN A 67 2.65 6.68 11.16
CA ASN A 67 1.94 6.99 12.40
C ASN A 67 0.58 6.25 12.47
N THR A 68 -0.08 6.05 11.33
CA THR A 68 -1.33 5.28 11.25
C THR A 68 -1.11 3.79 11.54
N VAL A 69 -0.02 3.21 11.02
CA VAL A 69 0.37 1.82 11.33
C VAL A 69 0.75 1.67 12.80
N GLU A 70 1.52 2.60 13.35
CA GLU A 70 1.89 2.62 14.77
C GLU A 70 0.66 2.71 15.68
N GLY A 71 -0.31 3.57 15.34
CA GLY A 71 -1.58 3.64 16.06
C GLY A 71 -2.38 2.34 16.05
N TRP A 72 -2.32 1.56 14.96
CA TRP A 72 -2.89 0.20 14.93
C TRP A 72 -2.09 -0.77 15.81
N GLN A 73 -0.75 -0.69 15.78
CA GLN A 73 0.12 -1.53 16.62
C GLN A 73 -0.08 -1.28 18.11
N GLU A 74 -0.31 -0.04 18.53
CA GLU A 74 -0.61 0.31 19.91
C GLU A 74 -1.92 -0.35 20.39
N ASN A 75 -3.01 -0.17 19.65
CA ASN A 75 -4.31 -0.72 20.02
C ASN A 75 -5.18 -1.08 18.79
N PRO A 76 -5.10 -2.33 18.31
CA PRO A 76 -5.81 -2.75 17.09
C PRO A 76 -7.33 -2.75 17.26
N VAL A 77 -7.84 -3.00 18.47
CA VAL A 77 -9.29 -2.99 18.77
C VAL A 77 -9.84 -1.56 18.70
N LYS A 78 -9.15 -0.59 19.30
CA LYS A 78 -9.54 0.83 19.24
C LYS A 78 -9.46 1.33 17.80
N PHE A 79 -8.40 0.97 17.08
CA PHE A 79 -8.24 1.32 15.67
C PHE A 79 -9.37 0.76 14.81
N ALA A 80 -9.71 -0.52 14.95
CA ALA A 80 -10.80 -1.15 14.21
C ALA A 80 -12.13 -0.40 14.42
N ARG A 81 -12.45 -0.08 15.68
CA ARG A 81 -13.67 0.66 16.03
C ARG A 81 -13.71 2.06 15.41
N SER A 82 -12.60 2.81 15.42
CA SER A 82 -12.56 4.16 14.84
C SER A 82 -12.67 4.16 13.32
N HIS A 83 -12.35 3.04 12.66
CA HIS A 83 -12.43 2.87 11.20
C HIS A 83 -13.64 2.04 10.76
N GLY A 84 -14.61 1.80 11.65
CA GLY A 84 -15.86 1.10 11.32
C GLY A 84 -15.71 -0.41 11.05
N VAL A 85 -14.58 -1.01 11.45
CA VAL A 85 -14.33 -2.44 11.30
C VAL A 85 -14.91 -3.19 12.50
N SER A 86 -15.75 -4.19 12.23
CA SER A 86 -16.29 -5.07 13.27
C SER A 86 -15.23 -6.08 13.73
N VAL A 87 -14.93 -6.05 15.02
CA VAL A 87 -14.07 -7.02 15.71
C VAL A 87 -14.93 -8.16 16.27
N THR A 88 -14.41 -9.38 16.30
CA THR A 88 -15.16 -10.53 16.83
C THR A 88 -15.48 -10.35 18.31
N PRO A 89 -16.59 -10.92 18.83
CA PRO A 89 -17.01 -10.75 20.23
C PRO A 89 -15.91 -11.13 21.24
N GLU A 90 -15.11 -12.14 20.93
CA GLU A 90 -13.99 -12.59 21.76
C GLU A 90 -12.91 -11.52 21.91
N ALA A 91 -12.76 -10.64 20.91
CA ALA A 91 -11.83 -9.51 20.90
C ALA A 91 -12.45 -8.19 21.42
N GLN A 92 -13.75 -8.18 21.77
CA GLN A 92 -14.45 -6.98 22.24
C GLN A 92 -14.36 -6.80 23.76
N ASP A 93 -14.39 -7.91 24.50
CA ASP A 93 -14.38 -7.96 25.98
C ASP A 93 -13.02 -8.36 26.57
N SER A 94 -12.02 -8.60 25.71
CA SER A 94 -10.70 -9.07 26.13
C SER A 94 -9.60 -8.02 25.91
N ASP A 95 -8.51 -8.21 26.66
CA ASP A 95 -7.23 -7.51 26.47
C ASP A 95 -6.88 -7.43 24.97
N PRO A 96 -6.49 -6.27 24.41
CA PRO A 96 -6.06 -6.15 23.00
C PRO A 96 -4.94 -7.13 22.57
N ASP A 97 -4.31 -7.83 23.52
CA ASP A 97 -3.38 -8.92 23.24
C ASP A 97 -4.02 -10.31 23.07
N ASN A 98 -5.29 -10.47 23.46
CA ASN A 98 -6.03 -11.71 23.46
C ASN A 98 -6.80 -11.91 22.14
N GLY A 99 -6.18 -12.61 21.19
CA GLY A 99 -6.74 -12.85 19.86
C GLY A 99 -5.72 -12.61 18.75
N VAL A 100 -6.09 -12.92 17.51
CA VAL A 100 -5.30 -12.59 16.32
C VAL A 100 -5.90 -11.34 15.69
N HIS A 101 -5.06 -10.31 15.51
CA HIS A 101 -5.38 -9.07 14.82
C HIS A 101 -4.50 -8.94 13.58
N ILE A 102 -5.11 -8.63 12.44
CA ILE A 102 -4.41 -8.55 11.16
C ILE A 102 -4.53 -7.14 10.60
N LEU A 103 -3.41 -6.59 10.15
CA LEU A 103 -3.37 -5.37 9.38
C LEU A 103 -2.86 -5.69 7.98
N ILE A 104 -3.63 -5.30 6.96
CA ILE A 104 -3.15 -5.27 5.58
C ILE A 104 -2.77 -3.84 5.25
N VAL A 105 -1.55 -3.65 4.78
CA VAL A 105 -1.09 -2.38 4.21
C VAL A 105 -0.91 -2.60 2.72
N GLU A 106 -1.73 -1.96 1.89
CA GLU A 106 -1.66 -2.11 0.43
C GLU A 106 -1.24 -0.82 -0.29
N GLY A 107 -0.46 -0.96 -1.36
CA GLY A 107 0.06 0.19 -2.09
C GLY A 107 0.98 -0.21 -3.24
N PHE A 108 1.34 0.75 -4.09
CA PHE A 108 2.21 0.49 -5.24
C PHE A 108 3.69 0.83 -4.97
N LEU A 109 3.97 1.69 -3.97
CA LEU A 109 5.32 2.14 -3.59
C LEU A 109 5.74 1.72 -2.17
N LEU A 110 5.00 0.84 -1.50
CA LEU A 110 5.26 0.44 -0.10
C LEU A 110 6.72 0.05 0.17
N TYR A 111 7.29 -0.77 -0.70
CA TYR A 111 8.63 -1.35 -0.49
C TYR A 111 9.79 -0.39 -0.77
N ASN A 112 9.48 0.85 -1.15
CA ASN A 112 10.48 1.90 -1.34
C ASN A 112 10.66 2.77 -0.09
N TYR A 113 9.96 2.47 1.02
CA TYR A 113 10.00 3.27 2.24
C TYR A 113 10.37 2.40 3.45
N LYS A 114 11.63 2.49 3.91
CA LYS A 114 12.16 1.59 4.95
C LYS A 114 11.31 1.52 6.24
N PRO A 115 10.81 2.64 6.81
CA PRO A 115 10.02 2.59 8.03
C PRO A 115 8.77 1.69 7.95
N ILE A 116 8.08 1.65 6.80
CA ILE A 116 6.90 0.79 6.63
C ILE A 116 7.28 -0.67 6.34
N VAL A 117 8.44 -0.89 5.73
CA VAL A 117 8.93 -2.24 5.39
C VAL A 117 9.36 -3.01 6.64
N ASP A 118 10.00 -2.31 7.57
CA ASP A 118 10.58 -2.92 8.77
C ASP A 118 9.49 -3.53 9.68
N VAL A 119 8.26 -3.00 9.64
CA VAL A 119 7.12 -3.47 10.45
C VAL A 119 6.36 -4.67 9.86
N TYR A 120 6.62 -5.07 8.62
CA TYR A 120 5.89 -6.18 7.99
C TYR A 120 6.36 -7.56 8.45
N ASP A 121 5.40 -8.42 8.80
CA ASP A 121 5.63 -9.85 9.05
C ASP A 121 5.68 -10.65 7.74
N LYS A 122 4.87 -10.25 6.75
CA LYS A 122 4.83 -10.84 5.40
C LYS A 122 4.70 -9.76 4.34
N CYS A 123 5.35 -10.00 3.20
CA CYS A 123 5.33 -9.12 2.04
C CYS A 123 4.90 -9.91 0.80
N PHE A 124 3.93 -9.41 0.06
CA PHE A 124 3.47 -9.95 -1.21
C PHE A 124 3.53 -8.88 -2.29
N TYR A 125 3.91 -9.25 -3.52
CA TYR A 125 3.92 -8.31 -4.63
C TYR A 125 3.16 -8.83 -5.83
N ILE A 126 2.18 -8.06 -6.30
CA ILE A 126 1.41 -8.41 -7.48
C ILE A 126 2.11 -7.92 -8.74
N VAL A 127 2.46 -8.86 -9.62
CA VAL A 127 3.08 -8.61 -10.92
C VAL A 127 2.10 -8.99 -12.02
N ILE A 128 2.00 -8.13 -13.04
CA ILE A 128 1.39 -8.44 -14.34
C ILE A 128 2.31 -7.94 -15.44
N PRO A 129 2.25 -8.51 -16.66
CA PRO A 129 3.03 -8.00 -17.79
C PRO A 129 2.78 -6.51 -18.03
N LYS A 130 3.82 -5.79 -18.49
CA LYS A 130 3.76 -4.35 -18.77
C LYS A 130 2.60 -3.96 -19.68
N GLU A 131 2.37 -4.71 -20.75
CA GLU A 131 1.29 -4.42 -21.70
C GLU A 131 -0.11 -4.60 -21.08
N GLU A 132 -0.26 -5.57 -20.17
CA GLU A 132 -1.50 -5.76 -19.42
C GLU A 132 -1.73 -4.61 -18.43
N CYS A 133 -0.69 -4.16 -17.72
CA CYS A 133 -0.76 -3.00 -16.85
C CYS A 133 -1.18 -1.74 -17.62
N LYS A 134 -0.59 -1.52 -18.79
CA LYS A 134 -0.93 -0.42 -19.70
C LYS A 134 -2.37 -0.50 -20.18
N SER A 135 -2.82 -1.67 -20.61
CA SER A 135 -4.20 -1.88 -21.06
C SER A 135 -5.20 -1.55 -19.96
N ARG A 136 -5.00 -2.08 -18.74
CA ARG A 136 -5.87 -1.84 -17.58
C ARG A 136 -5.87 -0.38 -17.10
N ARG A 137 -4.72 0.31 -17.16
CA ARG A 137 -4.63 1.73 -16.75
C ARG A 137 -5.33 2.62 -17.76
N SER A 138 -5.22 2.30 -19.06
CA SER A 138 -5.87 3.05 -20.14
C SER A 138 -7.41 3.03 -20.04
N THR A 139 -7.99 2.03 -19.38
CA THR A 139 -9.44 1.94 -19.14
C THR A 139 -9.90 2.54 -17.82
N ARG A 140 -8.98 2.93 -16.92
CA ARG A 140 -9.31 3.48 -15.61
C ARG A 140 -9.41 5.00 -15.68
N ASN A 141 -10.44 5.58 -15.08
CA ASN A 141 -10.61 7.02 -15.01
C ASN A 141 -10.03 7.55 -13.69
N TYR A 142 -8.94 8.30 -13.77
CA TYR A 142 -8.34 9.00 -12.62
C TYR A 142 -8.87 10.43 -12.56
N THR A 143 -8.91 11.02 -11.36
CA THR A 143 -9.28 12.43 -11.16
C THR A 143 -8.34 13.37 -11.93
N VAL A 144 -7.06 13.01 -11.99
CA VAL A 144 -6.06 13.68 -12.84
C VAL A 144 -5.74 12.75 -14.02
N PRO A 145 -5.97 13.18 -15.26
CA PRO A 145 -5.65 12.36 -16.43
C PRO A 145 -4.16 12.02 -16.50
N ASP A 146 -3.86 10.82 -16.99
CA ASP A 146 -2.48 10.39 -17.24
C ASP A 146 -1.83 11.29 -18.31
N PRO A 147 -0.58 11.74 -18.12
CA PRO A 147 0.10 12.53 -19.12
C PRO A 147 0.40 11.72 -20.40
N PRO A 148 0.47 12.38 -21.57
CA PRO A 148 0.90 11.73 -22.80
C PRO A 148 2.26 11.04 -22.62
N GLY A 149 2.34 9.77 -23.02
CA GLY A 149 3.60 9.01 -22.97
C GLY A 149 3.99 8.50 -21.58
N LEU A 150 3.11 8.55 -20.57
CA LEU A 150 3.37 8.04 -19.23
C LEU A 150 4.00 6.63 -19.20
N PHE A 151 3.48 5.69 -20.00
CA PHE A 151 4.00 4.31 -20.09
C PHE A 151 5.31 4.14 -20.88
N ARG A 152 5.81 5.22 -21.51
CA ARG A 152 7.18 5.25 -22.05
C ARG A 152 8.20 5.43 -20.92
N ARG A 153 7.78 5.90 -19.74
CA ARG A 153 8.65 6.06 -18.58
C ARG A 153 8.84 4.73 -17.85
N PRO A 154 10.02 4.48 -17.27
CA PRO A 154 10.26 3.31 -16.43
C PRO A 154 9.31 3.21 -15.24
N CYS A 155 8.75 4.34 -14.80
CA CYS A 155 8.04 4.50 -13.53
C CYS A 155 6.76 3.66 -13.38
N LEU A 156 6.15 3.16 -14.47
CA LEU A 156 4.90 2.40 -14.38
C LEU A 156 5.02 0.90 -14.59
N ALA A 157 6.09 0.50 -15.28
CA ALA A 157 6.42 -0.89 -15.48
C ALA A 157 7.47 -1.26 -14.44
N HIS A 158 7.07 -1.17 -13.17
CA HIS A 158 7.84 -1.64 -12.03
C HIS A 158 8.17 -3.12 -12.24
N VAL A 159 9.30 -3.41 -12.89
CA VAL A 159 9.86 -4.76 -12.95
C VAL A 159 10.45 -4.99 -11.56
N PRO A 160 9.90 -5.91 -10.76
CA PRO A 160 10.47 -6.21 -9.46
C PRO A 160 11.87 -6.79 -9.65
N GLU A 161 12.88 -6.11 -9.15
CA GLU A 161 14.14 -6.75 -8.82
C GLU A 161 14.02 -7.26 -7.38
N THR A 162 14.53 -8.45 -7.09
CA THR A 162 14.60 -8.94 -5.71
C THR A 162 15.87 -8.38 -5.07
N GLN A 163 15.71 -7.64 -3.98
CA GLN A 163 16.83 -7.20 -3.17
C GLN A 163 16.71 -7.84 -1.78
N GLU A 164 17.80 -8.43 -1.31
CA GLU A 164 17.89 -8.88 0.08
C GLU A 164 18.23 -7.67 0.96
N ARG A 165 17.37 -7.38 1.94
CA ARG A 165 17.61 -6.34 2.96
C ARG A 165 17.29 -6.91 4.33
N ASP A 166 18.25 -6.82 5.24
CA ASP A 166 18.10 -7.24 6.65
C ASP A 166 17.53 -8.67 6.79
N GLY A 167 17.97 -9.59 5.90
CA GLY A 167 17.52 -10.99 5.85
C GLY A 167 16.11 -11.23 5.27
N LYS A 168 15.43 -10.17 4.79
CA LYS A 168 14.17 -10.27 4.05
C LYS A 168 14.44 -10.13 2.54
N GLN A 169 13.96 -11.09 1.75
CA GLN A 169 13.91 -10.95 0.30
C GLN A 169 12.72 -10.07 -0.06
N LEU A 170 12.99 -8.84 -0.49
CA LEU A 170 11.95 -7.86 -0.80
C LEU A 170 11.94 -7.53 -2.29
N PRO A 171 10.76 -7.35 -2.88
CA PRO A 171 10.62 -6.72 -4.18
C PRO A 171 11.04 -5.25 -4.07
N TRP A 172 12.04 -4.84 -4.82
CA TRP A 172 12.58 -3.48 -4.87
C TRP A 172 12.40 -2.88 -6.27
N TYR A 173 12.28 -1.55 -6.32
CA TYR A 173 12.18 -0.77 -7.56
C TYR A 173 13.25 0.29 -7.64
N ARG A 174 13.96 0.31 -8.77
CA ARG A 174 14.70 1.51 -9.19
C ARG A 174 13.67 2.55 -9.66
N VAL A 175 13.36 3.51 -8.79
CA VAL A 175 12.77 4.78 -9.23
C VAL A 175 13.92 5.54 -9.93
N PRO A 176 13.75 5.98 -11.20
CA PRO A 176 14.76 6.79 -11.88
C PRO A 176 15.16 8.04 -11.10
#